data_AF-A0A256Y2W8-F1
#
_entry.id   AF-A0A256Y2W8-F1
#
_cell.length_a   1.000
_cell.length_b   1.000
_cell.length_c   1.000
_cell.angle_alpha   90.00
_cell.angle_beta   90.00
_cell.angle_gamma   90.00
#
_symmetry.space_group_name_H-M   'P 1'
#
loop_
_entity.id
_entity.type
_entity.pdbx_description
1 polymer ?
#
loop_
_entity_poly.entity_id
_entity_poly.type
_entity_poly.pdbx_seq_one_letter_code
_entity_poly.pdbx_strand_id
1 'polypeptide(L)'
;MAYEKENNKDEVKFEVVKSQEIDFGTRGDFIEVARKKAISKENENEFISLSRGYKLEDQKRFRKGKNLSFPVDKKIVEQLIQGLTNLISE
;
A
#
# COMPACT_ATOMS: atom_id res chain seq x y z
N MET A 1 -31.62 -16.68 22.57
CA MET A 1 -30.54 -15.79 23.02
C MET A 1 -29.82 -15.30 21.77
N ALA A 2 -30.06 -14.05 21.39
CA ALA A 2 -29.40 -13.44 20.26
C ALA A 2 -27.98 -13.06 20.68
N TYR A 3 -26.97 -13.56 19.97
CA TYR A 3 -25.60 -13.09 20.14
C TYR A 3 -25.49 -11.73 19.43
N GLU A 4 -25.45 -10.66 20.22
CA GLU A 4 -25.06 -9.34 19.74
C GLU A 4 -23.56 -9.39 19.42
N LYS A 5 -23.21 -9.35 18.12
CA LYS A 5 -21.83 -9.14 17.70
C LYS A 5 -21.46 -7.69 17.98
N GLU A 6 -20.82 -7.46 19.12
CA GLU A 6 -20.20 -6.20 19.49
C GLU A 6 -19.09 -5.89 18.46
N ASN A 7 -19.40 -5.04 17.49
CA ASN A 7 -18.42 -4.52 16.53
C ASN A 7 -17.55 -3.48 17.25
N ASN A 8 -16.60 -3.94 18.06
CA ASN A 8 -15.55 -3.08 18.60
C ASN A 8 -14.49 -2.87 17.50
N LYS A 9 -14.85 -2.06 16.50
CA LYS A 9 -13.93 -1.62 15.45
C LYS A 9 -13.21 -0.39 16.02
N ASP A 10 -12.10 -0.61 16.72
CA ASP A 10 -11.21 0.49 17.09
C ASP A 10 -10.93 1.34 15.85
N GLU A 11 -11.09 2.66 15.97
CA GLU A 11 -10.88 3.60 14.88
C GLU A 11 -9.40 3.56 14.46
N VAL A 12 -9.10 2.85 13.38
CA VAL A 12 -7.75 2.79 12.80
C VAL A 12 -7.58 3.96 11.82
N LYS A 13 -6.67 4.87 12.14
CA LYS A 13 -6.25 5.96 11.24
C LYS A 13 -5.03 5.53 10.44
N PHE A 14 -4.95 5.95 9.19
CA PHE A 14 -3.81 5.68 8.33
C PHE A 14 -3.10 6.98 7.97
N GLU A 15 -1.80 7.04 8.22
CA GLU A 15 -0.94 8.16 7.87
C GLU A 15 0.09 7.73 6.82
N VAL A 16 0.42 8.59 5.86
CA VAL A 16 1.51 8.34 4.89
C VAL A 16 2.79 8.97 5.43
N VAL A 17 3.77 8.14 5.79
CA VAL A 17 5.08 8.58 6.28
C VAL A 17 5.95 9.06 5.13
N LYS A 18 5.98 8.31 4.03
CA LYS A 18 6.72 8.66 2.81
C LYS A 18 6.11 7.93 1.63
N SER A 19 6.08 8.57 0.46
CA SER A 19 5.70 7.91 -0.79
C SER A 19 6.65 8.28 -1.93
N GLN A 20 6.70 7.38 -2.90
CA GLN A 20 7.38 7.57 -4.18
C GLN A 20 6.45 7.10 -5.29
N GLU A 21 6.38 7.87 -6.36
CA GLU A 21 5.61 7.54 -7.56
C GLU A 21 6.56 7.02 -8.65
N ILE A 22 6.10 6.00 -9.37
CA ILE A 22 6.75 5.43 -10.54
C ILE A 22 5.74 5.52 -11.68
N ASP A 23 5.92 6.49 -12.56
CA ASP A 23 5.10 6.65 -13.76
C ASP A 23 5.43 5.56 -14.79
N PHE A 24 4.41 5.07 -15.50
CA PHE A 24 4.59 4.11 -16.58
C PHE A 24 3.46 4.19 -17.63
N GLY A 25 3.73 3.60 -18.79
CA GLY A 25 2.79 3.61 -19.91
C GLY A 25 2.60 5.01 -20.53
N THR A 26 1.73 5.09 -21.54
CA THR A 26 1.51 6.31 -22.32
C THR A 26 0.32 7.15 -21.86
N ARG A 27 -0.49 6.64 -20.91
CA ARG A 27 -1.77 7.24 -20.48
C ARG A 27 -1.75 7.74 -19.03
N GLY A 28 -0.57 8.04 -18.49
CA GLY A 28 -0.41 8.54 -17.12
C GLY A 28 -0.77 7.51 -16.04
N ASP A 29 -0.55 6.22 -16.30
CA ASP A 29 -0.62 5.20 -15.25
C ASP A 29 0.60 5.35 -14.32
N PHE A 30 0.44 5.02 -13.04
CA PHE A 30 1.54 5.05 -12.08
C PHE A 30 1.41 3.95 -11.03
N ILE A 31 2.53 3.60 -10.41
CA ILE A 31 2.60 2.82 -9.18
C ILE A 31 3.09 3.74 -8.07
N GLU A 32 2.33 3.86 -7.00
CA GLU A 32 2.78 4.51 -5.77
C GLU A 32 3.34 3.44 -4.82
N VAL A 33 4.54 3.69 -4.31
CA VAL A 33 5.17 2.96 -3.22
C VAL A 33 5.14 3.86 -1.99
N ALA A 34 4.35 3.50 -0.97
CA ALA A 34 4.14 4.33 0.20
C ALA A 34 4.38 3.57 1.50
N ARG A 35 5.20 4.11 2.40
CA ARG A 35 5.29 3.69 3.80
C ARG A 35 4.17 4.39 4.57
N LYS A 36 3.30 3.62 5.20
CA LYS A 36 2.12 4.09 5.92
C LYS A 36 2.16 3.61 7.37
N LYS A 37 1.55 4.37 8.26
CA LYS A 37 1.35 4.02 9.66
C LYS A 37 -0.14 3.82 9.91
N ALA A 38 -0.52 2.67 10.46
CA ALA A 38 -1.82 2.40 11.03
C ALA A 38 -1.76 2.72 12.53
N ILE A 39 -2.59 3.66 12.97
CA ILE A 39 -2.66 4.15 14.34
C ILE A 39 -4.02 3.75 14.90
N SER A 40 -4.02 2.88 15.91
CA SER A 40 -5.19 2.59 16.75
C SER A 40 -4.96 3.14 18.16
N LYS A 41 -5.96 3.02 19.04
CA LYS A 41 -5.84 3.47 20.44
C LYS A 41 -4.73 2.77 21.22
N GLU A 42 -4.38 1.54 20.84
CA GLU A 42 -3.46 0.68 21.59
C GLU A 42 -2.16 0.40 20.85
N ASN A 43 -2.15 0.50 19.52
CA ASN A 43 -1.02 0.07 18.71
C ASN A 43 -0.78 1.02 17.53
N GLU A 44 0.50 1.27 17.27
CA GLU A 44 0.97 1.85 16.02
C GLU A 44 1.73 0.78 15.23
N ASN A 45 1.37 0.58 13.97
CA ASN A 45 2.07 -0.35 13.09
C ASN A 45 2.37 0.30 11.75
N GLU A 46 3.56 0.05 11.22
CA GLU A 46 3.96 0.57 9.92
C GLU A 46 3.99 -0.54 8.87
N PHE A 47 3.63 -0.16 7.65
CA PHE A 47 3.60 -1.06 6.50
C PHE A 47 3.94 -0.33 5.22
N ILE A 48 4.42 -1.07 4.21
CA ILE A 48 4.60 -0.58 2.85
C ILE A 48 3.35 -0.95 2.06
N SER A 49 2.89 -0.03 1.23
CA SER A 49 1.73 -0.16 0.37
C SER A 49 2.12 0.18 -1.06
N LEU A 50 1.90 -0.76 -1.97
CA LEU A 50 2.01 -0.59 -3.41
C LEU A 50 0.61 -0.39 -3.97
N SER A 51 0.37 0.75 -4.62
CA SER A 51 -0.94 1.11 -5.16
C SER A 51 -0.83 1.54 -6.61
N ARG A 52 -1.55 0.87 -7.52
CA ARG A 52 -1.67 1.31 -8.91
C ARG A 52 -2.70 2.42 -9.03
N GLY A 53 -2.38 3.47 -9.76
CA GLY A 53 -3.30 4.54 -10.09
C GLY A 53 -3.16 5.02 -11.54
N TYR A 54 -3.94 6.04 -11.86
CA TYR A 54 -3.86 6.79 -13.10
C TYR A 54 -4.13 8.27 -12.83
N LYS A 55 -3.53 9.14 -13.64
CA LYS A 55 -3.75 10.59 -13.62
C LYS A 55 -4.94 10.91 -14.52
N LEU A 56 -5.92 11.62 -13.99
CA LEU A 56 -7.07 12.15 -14.73
C LEU A 56 -7.09 13.66 -14.54
N GLU A 57 -6.78 14.39 -15.62
CA GLU A 57 -6.52 15.84 -15.55
C GLU A 57 -5.42 16.12 -14.50
N ASP A 58 -5.74 16.84 -13.43
CA ASP A 58 -4.84 17.13 -12.31
C ASP A 58 -5.07 16.27 -11.05
N GLN A 59 -5.93 15.25 -11.14
CA GLN A 59 -6.25 14.38 -10.00
C GLN A 59 -5.70 12.97 -10.17
N LYS A 60 -5.13 12.44 -9.09
CA LYS A 60 -4.71 11.04 -9.00
C LYS A 60 -5.87 10.17 -8.57
N ARG A 61 -6.13 9.08 -9.30
CA ARG A 61 -7.11 8.06 -8.91
C ARG A 61 -6.44 6.70 -8.73
N PHE A 62 -6.58 6.15 -7.53
CA PHE A 62 -6.10 4.81 -7.20
C PHE A 62 -7.11 3.74 -7.63
N ARG A 63 -6.61 2.64 -8.21
CA ARG A 63 -7.44 1.51 -8.62
C ARG A 63 -7.76 0.66 -7.39
N LYS A 64 -9.05 0.60 -7.03
CA LYS A 64 -9.54 -0.20 -5.89
C LYS A 64 -9.24 -1.70 -6.10
N GLY A 65 -8.86 -2.39 -5.03
CA GLY A 65 -8.65 -3.85 -5.00
C GLY A 65 -7.37 -4.35 -5.69
N LYS A 66 -6.51 -3.46 -6.19
CA LYS A 66 -5.22 -3.80 -6.84
C LYS A 66 -4.01 -3.32 -6.04
N ASN A 67 -4.19 -3.13 -4.74
CA ASN A 67 -3.16 -2.71 -3.81
C ASN A 67 -2.56 -3.92 -3.11
N LEU A 68 -1.24 -3.90 -2.93
CA LEU A 68 -0.50 -4.88 -2.15
C LEU A 68 0.10 -4.15 -0.95
N SER A 69 -0.13 -4.67 0.26
CA SER A 69 0.47 -4.09 1.47
C SER A 69 1.15 -5.18 2.29
N PHE A 70 2.31 -4.85 2.84
CA PHE A 70 3.15 -5.79 3.59
C PHE A 70 3.93 -5.05 4.70
N PRO A 71 4.39 -5.76 5.74
CA PRO A 71 5.14 -5.16 6.84
C PRO A 71 6.42 -4.43 6.38
N VAL A 72 6.89 -3.46 7.16
CA VAL A 72 8.22 -2.84 6.95
C VAL A 72 9.31 -3.81 7.40
N ASP A 73 9.50 -4.87 6.62
CA ASP A 73 10.49 -5.92 6.88
C ASP A 73 11.54 -5.95 5.75
N LYS A 74 12.81 -5.86 6.13
CA LYS A 74 13.92 -5.80 5.18
C LYS A 74 14.02 -7.06 4.32
N LYS A 75 13.81 -8.24 4.89
CA LYS A 75 13.91 -9.52 4.18
C LYS A 75 12.81 -9.64 3.13
N ILE A 76 11.57 -9.25 3.47
CA ILE A 76 10.46 -9.21 2.51
C ILE A 76 10.79 -8.28 1.33
N VAL A 77 11.30 -7.08 1.61
CA VAL A 77 11.67 -6.11 0.57
C VAL A 77 12.79 -6.64 -0.33
N GLU A 78 13.85 -7.21 0.24
CA GLU A 78 14.96 -7.79 -0.52
C GLU A 78 14.49 -8.95 -1.42
N GLN A 79 13.63 -9.83 -0.91
CA GLN A 79 13.06 -10.93 -1.70
C GLN A 79 12.16 -10.43 -2.83
N LEU A 80 11.37 -9.38 -2.62
CA LEU A 80 10.57 -8.75 -3.67
C LEU A 80 11.46 -8.14 -4.76
N ILE A 81 12.52 -7.41 -4.38
CA ILE A 81 13.47 -6.83 -5.34
C ILE A 81 14.14 -7.93 -6.17
N GLN A 82 14.62 -8.99 -5.52
CA GLN A 82 15.25 -10.11 -6.20
C GLN A 82 14.27 -10.79 -7.16
N GLY A 83 13.04 -11.06 -6.71
CA GLY A 83 12.00 -11.66 -7.53
C GLY A 83 11.67 -10.83 -8.77
N LEU A 84 11.53 -9.51 -8.61
CA LEU A 84 11.29 -8.60 -9.74
C LEU A 84 12.48 -8.57 -10.71
N THR A 85 13.71 -8.55 -10.19
CA THR A 85 14.93 -8.50 -10.99
C THR A 85 15.12 -9.78 -11.81
N ASN A 86 14.84 -10.95 -11.21
CA ASN A 86 14.94 -12.24 -11.88
C ASN A 86 13.95 -12.38 -13.05
N LEU A 87 12.82 -11.65 -13.05
CA LEU A 87 11.84 -11.71 -14.13
C LEU A 87 12.22 -10.86 -15.35
N ILE A 88 13.18 -9.95 -15.21
CA ILE A 88 13.66 -9.07 -16.28
C ILE A 88 15.10 -9.36 -16.69
N SER A 89 15.81 -10.20 -15.94
CA SER A 89 17.15 -10.67 -16.29
C SER A 89 16.98 -11.95 -17.10
N GLU A 90 17.52 -11.97 -18.33
CA GLU A 90 17.53 -13.15 -19.21
C GLU A 90 18.31 -14.33 -18.62
#